data_AF-A0A3D3UVT6-F1
#
_entry.id   AF-A0A3D3UVT6-F1
#
_cell.length_a   1.000
_cell.length_b   1.000
_cell.length_c   1.000
_cell.angle_alpha   90.00
_cell.angle_beta   90.00
_cell.angle_gamma   90.00
#
_symmetry.space_group_name_H-M   'P 1'
#
loop_
_entity.id
_entity.type
_entity.pdbx_description
1 polymer ?
#
loop_
_entity_poly.entity_id
_entity_poly.type
_entity_poly.pdbx_seq_one_letter_code
_entity_poly.pdbx_strand_id
1 'polypeptide(L)'
;MCSLSDNLGSSGSCKPNSKRAMSFFVLFALSFFCIAATAQYDGGTGTQGDPYLIRTAEQLNTIGTRSGDWYKHFQLRADIDMSEYDETAYNIIGTDRDNTFGGIFDGNDHTISNFSLSTTHQWYTGLFGCVSGQIKNLGLINPDIFALGGRVGALMGDMEQGSATNCYVKGVTISADRYVGGLVGSTSGRIVSCYSTGSVTGNSYVGGLVGLVDDATVNACYSKATVKGNLEVGGLAGMTTDEGSVISNSFATGSVTGGTYVGGLAGQVERGRAYKCYSTGPVSGNQHVGGFTGYIRVLGGVTHCFWDTETSGFSDSPGGTGKTTAEMQKMSTFTDAGWDFWNIWDICEGTNYPVLKWQIPVTDFRCPDGVDFIDFAFFASHWLLNNCNASNYYCEGTDLDQSGIVDFIDLEVLADNWLNGLP
;
A
#
# COMPACT_ATOMS: atom_id res chain seq x y z
N MET A 1 -83.93 -10.30 -45.85
CA MET A 1 -85.29 -10.77 -46.18
C MET A 1 -85.87 -11.41 -44.93
N CYS A 2 -86.94 -10.83 -44.40
CA CYS A 2 -87.80 -11.49 -43.40
C CYS A 2 -88.74 -12.46 -44.12
N SER A 3 -89.01 -13.63 -43.52
CA SER A 3 -90.37 -14.20 -43.50
C SER A 3 -90.50 -15.30 -42.45
N LEU A 4 -91.63 -15.21 -41.75
CA LEU A 4 -92.19 -16.06 -40.71
C LEU A 4 -92.84 -17.35 -41.24
N SER A 5 -93.31 -18.16 -40.27
CA SER A 5 -94.39 -19.18 -40.28
C SER A 5 -93.95 -20.63 -40.56
N ASP A 6 -94.48 -21.69 -39.95
CA ASP A 6 -95.37 -21.90 -38.78
C ASP A 6 -95.42 -23.42 -38.47
N ASN A 7 -95.93 -23.75 -37.28
CA ASN A 7 -96.63 -25.00 -36.86
C ASN A 7 -95.87 -26.24 -36.33
N LEU A 8 -95.82 -26.30 -34.98
CA LEU A 8 -96.51 -27.23 -34.06
C LEU A 8 -96.51 -28.76 -34.32
N GLY A 9 -95.99 -29.50 -33.33
CA GLY A 9 -96.64 -30.74 -32.85
C GLY A 9 -95.72 -31.88 -32.38
N SER A 10 -95.37 -31.91 -31.09
CA SER A 10 -95.66 -33.03 -30.17
C SER A 10 -94.69 -33.08 -28.98
N SER A 11 -95.30 -33.35 -27.83
CA SER A 11 -94.81 -33.30 -26.46
C SER A 11 -93.84 -34.44 -26.09
N GLY A 12 -92.71 -34.08 -25.49
CA GLY A 12 -91.80 -34.99 -24.78
C GLY A 12 -91.18 -34.27 -23.58
N SER A 13 -91.30 -34.86 -22.41
CA SER A 13 -91.15 -34.28 -21.07
C SER A 13 -89.72 -33.92 -20.60
N CYS A 14 -89.64 -32.79 -19.89
CA CYS A 14 -88.80 -32.48 -18.70
C CYS A 14 -87.39 -33.08 -18.52
N LYS A 15 -86.37 -32.20 -18.49
CA LYS A 15 -85.59 -31.85 -17.28
C LYS A 15 -84.67 -30.64 -17.57
N PRO A 16 -84.55 -29.64 -16.66
CA PRO A 16 -83.72 -28.47 -16.88
C PRO A 16 -82.31 -28.68 -16.33
N ASN A 17 -81.29 -28.20 -17.04
CA ASN A 17 -80.03 -27.85 -16.40
C ASN A 17 -79.35 -26.71 -17.18
N SER A 18 -79.54 -25.51 -16.64
CA SER A 18 -78.74 -24.33 -16.95
C SER A 18 -77.29 -24.56 -16.55
N LYS A 19 -76.33 -24.20 -17.41
CA LYS A 19 -75.09 -23.56 -16.99
C LYS A 19 -74.39 -22.91 -18.19
N ARG A 20 -74.26 -21.59 -18.08
CA ARG A 20 -73.47 -20.70 -18.93
C ARG A 20 -72.01 -21.19 -18.94
N ALA A 21 -71.44 -21.44 -20.11
CA ALA A 21 -70.00 -21.58 -20.27
C ALA A 21 -69.43 -20.16 -20.46
N MET A 22 -68.82 -19.64 -19.39
CA MET A 22 -68.11 -18.38 -19.33
C MET A 22 -66.68 -18.64 -19.83
N SER A 23 -66.28 -17.97 -20.92
CA SER A 23 -64.92 -18.02 -21.47
C SER A 23 -63.90 -17.60 -20.41
N PHE A 24 -63.05 -18.54 -19.97
CA PHE A 24 -61.85 -18.25 -19.20
C PHE A 24 -60.69 -18.02 -20.17
N PHE A 25 -60.34 -16.75 -20.39
CA PHE A 25 -59.00 -16.39 -20.87
C PHE A 25 -58.02 -16.70 -19.74
N VAL A 26 -57.24 -17.79 -19.89
CA VAL A 26 -56.08 -18.03 -19.03
C VAL A 26 -55.00 -17.05 -19.48
N LEU A 27 -54.84 -15.96 -18.72
CA LEU A 27 -53.64 -15.11 -18.80
C LEU A 27 -52.45 -15.95 -18.32
N PHE A 28 -51.61 -16.38 -19.24
CA PHE A 28 -50.31 -16.95 -18.90
C PHE A 28 -49.42 -15.78 -18.43
N ALA A 29 -49.40 -15.53 -17.13
CA ALA A 29 -48.39 -14.68 -16.53
C ALA A 29 -47.06 -15.45 -16.61
N LEU A 30 -46.28 -15.17 -17.65
CA LEU A 30 -44.86 -15.52 -17.69
C LEU A 30 -44.18 -14.73 -16.56
N SER A 31 -44.15 -15.32 -15.37
CA SER A 31 -43.24 -14.90 -14.31
C SER A 31 -41.82 -15.13 -14.85
N PHE A 32 -41.22 -14.07 -15.38
CA PHE A 32 -39.78 -14.00 -15.50
C PHE A 32 -39.22 -14.15 -14.09
N PHE A 33 -38.80 -15.37 -13.74
CA PHE A 33 -37.80 -15.54 -12.70
C PHE A 33 -36.55 -14.85 -13.22
N CYS A 34 -36.40 -13.57 -12.88
CA CYS A 34 -35.10 -12.93 -12.91
C CYS A 34 -34.29 -13.68 -11.84
N ILE A 35 -33.50 -14.66 -12.27
CA ILE A 35 -32.36 -15.09 -11.48
C ILE A 35 -31.48 -13.85 -11.46
N ALA A 36 -31.60 -13.04 -10.41
CA ALA A 36 -30.58 -12.04 -10.14
C ALA A 36 -29.29 -12.85 -10.00
N ALA A 37 -28.41 -12.76 -10.99
CA ALA A 37 -27.05 -13.21 -10.82
C ALA A 37 -26.56 -12.52 -9.54
N THR A 38 -26.21 -13.31 -8.53
CA THR A 38 -25.54 -12.76 -7.35
C THR A 38 -24.34 -11.97 -7.87
N ALA A 39 -24.33 -10.66 -7.63
CA ALA A 39 -23.25 -9.82 -8.12
C ALA A 39 -21.92 -10.36 -7.56
N GLN A 40 -20.94 -10.59 -8.44
CA GLN A 40 -19.65 -11.19 -8.10
C GLN A 40 -18.89 -10.36 -7.05
N TYR A 41 -19.07 -9.05 -7.15
CA TYR A 41 -18.55 -8.00 -6.29
C TYR A 41 -19.71 -7.10 -5.90
N ASP A 42 -19.48 -6.08 -5.08
CA ASP A 42 -20.54 -5.20 -4.59
C ASP A 42 -20.92 -4.07 -5.57
N GLY A 43 -20.83 -4.34 -6.87
CA GLY A 43 -21.11 -3.40 -7.96
C GLY A 43 -19.87 -3.00 -8.76
N GLY A 44 -20.08 -2.10 -9.72
CA GLY A 44 -19.09 -1.66 -10.70
C GLY A 44 -18.98 -2.56 -11.93
N THR A 45 -18.31 -2.05 -12.97
CA THR A 45 -18.06 -2.76 -14.24
C THR A 45 -16.58 -3.15 -14.43
N GLY A 46 -15.74 -2.82 -13.45
CA GLY A 46 -14.31 -3.06 -13.49
C GLY A 46 -13.57 -2.15 -14.48
N THR A 47 -14.20 -1.05 -14.91
CA THR A 47 -13.57 0.00 -15.72
C THR A 47 -12.93 1.06 -14.81
N GLN A 48 -12.04 1.89 -15.34
CA GLN A 48 -11.35 2.88 -14.50
C GLN A 48 -12.30 3.91 -13.88
N GLY A 49 -13.37 4.30 -14.60
CA GLY A 49 -14.40 5.23 -14.10
C GLY A 49 -15.49 4.57 -13.27
N ASP A 50 -15.52 3.24 -13.22
CA ASP A 50 -16.52 2.44 -12.52
C ASP A 50 -15.89 1.10 -12.08
N PRO A 51 -14.96 1.14 -11.09
CA PRO A 51 -14.22 -0.03 -10.63
C PRO A 51 -15.13 -1.00 -9.89
N TYR A 52 -14.76 -2.28 -9.86
CA TYR A 52 -15.44 -3.25 -9.01
C TYR A 52 -15.26 -2.91 -7.53
N LEU A 53 -16.35 -2.98 -6.76
CA LEU A 53 -16.36 -2.59 -5.36
C LEU A 53 -16.20 -3.81 -4.44
N ILE A 54 -15.25 -3.72 -3.51
CA ILE A 54 -14.90 -4.82 -2.59
C ILE A 54 -15.19 -4.40 -1.14
N ARG A 55 -15.98 -5.20 -0.42
CA ARG A 55 -16.38 -4.97 0.99
C ARG A 55 -16.15 -6.15 1.90
N THR A 56 -15.92 -7.35 1.36
CA THR A 56 -15.77 -8.56 2.16
C THR A 56 -14.51 -9.33 1.78
N ALA A 57 -14.02 -10.13 2.72
CA ALA A 57 -12.90 -11.03 2.49
C ALA A 57 -13.20 -12.04 1.37
N GLU A 58 -14.44 -12.51 1.28
CA GLU A 58 -14.89 -13.40 0.20
C GLU A 58 -14.74 -12.76 -1.19
N GLN A 59 -15.16 -11.49 -1.33
CA GLN A 59 -15.05 -10.76 -2.59
C GLN A 59 -13.58 -10.53 -2.97
N LEU A 60 -12.72 -10.22 -1.98
CA LEU A 60 -11.28 -10.07 -2.21
C LEU A 60 -10.65 -11.40 -2.65
N ASN A 61 -10.89 -12.49 -1.92
CA ASN A 61 -10.33 -13.80 -2.24
C ASN A 61 -10.83 -14.33 -3.61
N THR A 62 -12.06 -13.96 -3.96
CA THR A 62 -12.66 -14.28 -5.26
C THR A 62 -11.87 -13.72 -6.45
N ILE A 63 -11.21 -12.56 -6.30
CA ILE A 63 -10.34 -11.98 -7.35
C ILE A 63 -9.24 -12.97 -7.74
N GLY A 64 -8.62 -13.64 -6.77
CA GLY A 64 -7.56 -14.61 -7.00
C GLY A 64 -8.00 -15.84 -7.81
N THR A 65 -9.28 -16.17 -7.82
CA THR A 65 -9.82 -17.29 -8.62
C THR A 65 -10.19 -16.89 -10.06
N ARG A 66 -10.12 -15.59 -10.39
CA ARG A 66 -10.67 -15.02 -11.62
C ARG A 66 -9.62 -14.22 -12.38
N SER A 67 -8.69 -14.93 -12.99
CA SER A 67 -7.63 -14.31 -13.80
C SER A 67 -8.15 -13.43 -14.95
N GLY A 68 -9.36 -13.69 -15.46
CA GLY A 68 -10.02 -12.82 -16.45
C GLY A 68 -10.34 -11.40 -15.95
N ASP A 69 -10.35 -11.18 -14.64
CA ASP A 69 -10.58 -9.88 -14.02
C ASP A 69 -9.26 -9.18 -13.61
N TRP A 70 -8.09 -9.78 -13.78
CA TRP A 70 -6.80 -9.21 -13.33
C TRP A 70 -6.33 -7.96 -14.09
N TYR A 71 -6.96 -7.63 -15.22
CA TYR A 71 -6.78 -6.37 -15.94
C TYR A 71 -7.92 -5.37 -15.70
N LYS A 72 -8.81 -5.65 -14.73
CA LYS A 72 -9.90 -4.76 -14.29
C LYS A 72 -9.48 -3.92 -13.11
N HIS A 73 -10.28 -2.91 -12.80
CA HIS A 73 -10.03 -1.99 -11.69
C HIS A 73 -10.92 -2.32 -10.49
N PHE A 74 -10.36 -2.19 -9.30
CA PHE A 74 -10.97 -2.54 -8.02
C PHE A 74 -10.79 -1.41 -7.03
N GLN A 75 -11.79 -1.20 -6.18
CA GLN A 75 -11.70 -0.25 -5.08
C GLN A 75 -12.31 -0.84 -3.81
N LEU A 76 -11.59 -0.73 -2.69
CA LEU A 76 -12.14 -1.09 -1.40
C LEU A 76 -13.20 -0.07 -0.95
N ARG A 77 -14.15 -0.56 -0.18
CA ARG A 77 -15.27 0.23 0.39
C ARG A 77 -15.49 -0.05 1.88
N ALA A 78 -14.63 -0.87 2.46
CA ALA A 78 -14.57 -1.21 3.86
C ALA A 78 -13.17 -1.77 4.17
N ASP A 79 -12.79 -1.72 5.44
CA ASP A 79 -11.69 -2.55 5.93
C ASP A 79 -12.06 -4.03 5.81
N ILE A 80 -11.08 -4.86 5.43
CA ILE A 80 -11.27 -6.28 5.15
C ILE A 80 -10.48 -7.11 6.15
N ASP A 81 -11.14 -7.92 6.97
CA ASP A 81 -10.47 -8.90 7.83
C ASP A 81 -10.37 -10.27 7.14
N MET A 82 -9.14 -10.74 6.92
CA MET A 82 -8.86 -12.02 6.25
C MET A 82 -8.77 -13.20 7.21
N SER A 83 -9.10 -13.03 8.50
CA SER A 83 -9.00 -14.07 9.52
C SER A 83 -9.80 -15.35 9.25
N GLU A 84 -10.81 -15.30 8.36
CA GLU A 84 -11.56 -16.48 7.90
C GLU A 84 -10.81 -17.35 6.88
N TYR A 85 -9.74 -16.81 6.26
CA TYR A 85 -8.89 -17.52 5.32
C TYR A 85 -7.59 -17.94 6.02
N ASP A 86 -7.41 -19.25 6.20
CA ASP A 86 -6.16 -19.79 6.72
C ASP A 86 -5.02 -19.73 5.69
N GLU A 87 -3.81 -20.07 6.15
CA GLU A 87 -2.54 -20.10 5.41
C GLU A 87 -2.61 -20.71 3.99
N THR A 88 -3.56 -21.59 3.70
CA THR A 88 -3.66 -22.29 2.41
C THR A 88 -4.92 -21.95 1.61
N ALA A 89 -5.87 -21.25 2.22
CA ALA A 89 -7.18 -20.97 1.64
C ALA A 89 -7.23 -19.68 0.80
N TYR A 90 -6.20 -18.84 0.88
CA TYR A 90 -6.09 -17.63 0.08
C TYR A 90 -5.64 -17.92 -1.36
N ASN A 91 -6.34 -17.32 -2.33
CA ASN A 91 -6.00 -17.35 -3.74
C ASN A 91 -5.18 -16.12 -4.09
N ILE A 92 -3.90 -16.32 -4.39
CA ILE A 92 -2.97 -15.25 -4.78
C ILE A 92 -3.47 -14.56 -6.06
N ILE A 93 -3.48 -13.23 -6.05
CA ILE A 93 -3.84 -12.41 -7.21
C ILE A 93 -2.58 -12.17 -8.05
N GLY A 94 -2.61 -12.52 -9.33
CA GLY A 94 -1.47 -12.39 -10.22
C GLY A 94 -0.40 -13.44 -9.90
N THR A 95 -0.46 -14.63 -10.49
CA THR A 95 0.33 -15.78 -10.02
C THR A 95 1.75 -15.84 -10.56
N ASP A 96 2.01 -15.16 -11.68
CA ASP A 96 3.28 -15.18 -12.39
C ASP A 96 3.35 -14.04 -13.42
N ARG A 97 4.47 -13.97 -14.16
CA ARG A 97 4.77 -12.89 -15.12
C ARG A 97 3.92 -12.93 -16.39
N ASP A 98 3.35 -14.08 -16.73
CA ASP A 98 2.40 -14.19 -17.85
C ASP A 98 0.97 -13.87 -17.40
N ASN A 99 0.70 -14.01 -16.09
CA ASN A 99 -0.59 -13.77 -15.47
C ASN A 99 -0.47 -12.75 -14.33
N THR A 100 -0.05 -11.53 -14.65
CA THR A 100 0.08 -10.43 -13.67
C THR A 100 -1.26 -9.79 -13.33
N PHE A 101 -1.34 -9.12 -12.18
CA PHE A 101 -2.36 -8.10 -11.95
C PHE A 101 -1.99 -6.81 -12.69
N GLY A 102 -2.68 -6.52 -13.79
CA GLY A 102 -2.46 -5.35 -14.65
C GLY A 102 -3.44 -4.19 -14.39
N GLY A 103 -4.40 -4.38 -13.47
CA GLY A 103 -5.43 -3.42 -13.12
C GLY A 103 -4.99 -2.26 -12.22
N ILE A 104 -5.97 -1.52 -11.70
CA ILE A 104 -5.76 -0.59 -10.57
C ILE A 104 -6.47 -1.19 -9.37
N PHE A 105 -5.75 -1.40 -8.27
CA PHE A 105 -6.32 -1.73 -6.98
C PHE A 105 -6.17 -0.51 -6.06
N ASP A 106 -7.27 0.15 -5.80
CA ASP A 106 -7.32 1.32 -4.92
C ASP A 106 -7.90 0.93 -3.55
N GLY A 107 -7.05 0.93 -2.53
CA GLY A 107 -7.50 0.67 -1.17
C GLY A 107 -8.43 1.76 -0.63
N ASN A 108 -8.48 2.95 -1.26
CA ASN A 108 -9.33 4.06 -0.81
C ASN A 108 -9.17 4.34 0.69
N ASP A 109 -7.91 4.28 1.15
CA ASP A 109 -7.46 4.45 2.54
C ASP A 109 -8.01 3.41 3.53
N HIS A 110 -8.57 2.30 3.02
CA HIS A 110 -8.93 1.13 3.80
C HIS A 110 -7.77 0.16 3.99
N THR A 111 -7.96 -0.75 4.94
CA THR A 111 -7.00 -1.77 5.33
C THR A 111 -7.48 -3.18 5.00
N ILE A 112 -6.50 -4.08 4.82
CA ILE A 112 -6.69 -5.52 4.83
C ILE A 112 -5.92 -6.04 6.06
N SER A 113 -6.56 -6.78 6.96
CA SER A 113 -5.94 -7.29 8.18
C SER A 113 -5.86 -8.80 8.23
N ASN A 114 -4.90 -9.31 9.01
CA ASN A 114 -4.77 -10.72 9.38
C ASN A 114 -4.67 -11.67 8.18
N PHE A 115 -4.05 -11.20 7.09
CA PHE A 115 -3.74 -12.03 5.93
C PHE A 115 -2.64 -13.05 6.29
N SER A 116 -2.92 -14.34 6.08
CA SER A 116 -1.95 -15.41 6.31
C SER A 116 -1.71 -16.24 5.04
N LEU A 117 -0.47 -16.60 4.77
CA LEU A 117 -0.11 -17.40 3.59
C LEU A 117 1.11 -18.30 3.86
N SER A 118 0.97 -19.60 3.61
CA SER A 118 2.04 -20.58 3.71
C SER A 118 2.18 -21.36 2.41
N THR A 119 3.36 -21.28 1.78
CA THR A 119 3.61 -21.92 0.48
C THR A 119 4.99 -22.54 0.36
N THR A 120 5.05 -23.68 -0.29
CA THR A 120 6.30 -24.45 -0.50
C THR A 120 6.76 -24.50 -1.95
N HIS A 121 5.93 -24.03 -2.90
CA HIS A 121 6.17 -24.19 -4.35
C HIS A 121 5.91 -22.92 -5.17
N GLN A 122 5.48 -21.81 -4.55
CA GLN A 122 5.22 -20.56 -5.26
C GLN A 122 6.49 -19.73 -5.42
N TRP A 123 6.64 -19.13 -6.61
CA TRP A 123 7.78 -18.26 -6.94
C TRP A 123 7.50 -16.78 -6.69
N TYR A 124 6.23 -16.41 -6.50
CA TYR A 124 5.77 -15.05 -6.33
C TYR A 124 4.72 -15.04 -5.23
N THR A 125 5.08 -14.53 -4.06
CA THR A 125 4.27 -14.71 -2.85
C THR A 125 3.99 -13.36 -2.21
N GLY A 126 2.70 -13.11 -1.97
CA GLY A 126 2.15 -11.92 -1.34
C GLY A 126 0.62 -11.93 -1.48
N LEU A 127 -0.05 -10.88 -0.98
CA LEU A 127 -1.46 -10.65 -1.31
C LEU A 127 -1.64 -10.62 -2.85
N PHE A 128 -0.70 -9.94 -3.51
CA PHE A 128 -0.47 -10.06 -4.94
C PHE A 128 0.82 -10.84 -5.19
N GLY A 129 0.80 -11.83 -6.08
CA GLY A 129 2.01 -12.54 -6.47
C GLY A 129 2.86 -11.66 -7.38
N CYS A 130 2.32 -11.29 -8.55
CA CYS A 130 2.98 -10.49 -9.57
C CYS A 130 2.09 -9.35 -10.06
N VAL A 131 2.61 -8.12 -10.08
CA VAL A 131 1.88 -6.90 -10.42
C VAL A 131 2.55 -6.15 -11.56
N SER A 132 1.81 -5.86 -12.63
CA SER A 132 2.20 -4.91 -13.69
C SER A 132 1.35 -3.63 -13.69
N GLY A 133 0.26 -3.63 -12.93
CA GLY A 133 -0.65 -2.51 -12.75
C GLY A 133 -0.29 -1.58 -11.59
N GLN A 134 -1.31 -0.99 -10.96
CA GLN A 134 -1.14 -0.02 -9.88
C GLN A 134 -1.84 -0.49 -8.60
N ILE A 135 -1.14 -0.42 -7.47
CA ILE A 135 -1.72 -0.59 -6.13
C ILE A 135 -1.57 0.74 -5.41
N LYS A 136 -2.64 1.29 -4.83
CA LYS A 136 -2.57 2.56 -4.13
C LYS A 136 -3.48 2.65 -2.91
N ASN A 137 -3.13 3.53 -1.97
CA ASN A 137 -3.96 3.89 -0.80
C ASN A 137 -4.41 2.68 0.01
N LEU A 138 -3.49 1.74 0.27
CA LEU A 138 -3.82 0.44 0.84
C LEU A 138 -2.90 0.09 2.02
N GLY A 139 -3.51 -0.19 3.16
CA GLY A 139 -2.82 -0.74 4.33
C GLY A 139 -2.98 -2.25 4.45
N LEU A 140 -1.90 -2.97 4.74
CA LEU A 140 -1.92 -4.37 5.14
C LEU A 140 -1.49 -4.49 6.60
N ILE A 141 -2.34 -5.05 7.46
CA ILE A 141 -2.15 -5.07 8.92
C ILE A 141 -1.97 -6.51 9.40
N ASN A 142 -0.89 -6.74 10.15
CA ASN A 142 -0.53 -8.02 10.74
C ASN A 142 -0.50 -9.22 9.76
N PRO A 143 0.09 -9.10 8.55
CA PRO A 143 0.21 -10.27 7.69
C PRO A 143 1.27 -11.25 8.22
N ASP A 144 1.02 -12.54 8.07
CA ASP A 144 1.93 -13.63 8.46
C ASP A 144 2.21 -14.56 7.27
N ILE A 145 3.46 -14.62 6.82
CA ILE A 145 3.84 -15.27 5.57
C ILE A 145 5.03 -16.21 5.76
N PHE A 146 4.83 -17.45 5.36
CA PHE A 146 5.87 -18.46 5.26
C PHE A 146 6.03 -18.92 3.81
N ALA A 147 7.25 -18.86 3.28
CA ALA A 147 7.52 -19.27 1.89
C ALA A 147 8.89 -19.94 1.73
N LEU A 148 8.93 -21.16 1.18
CA LEU A 148 10.22 -21.86 0.95
C LEU A 148 10.96 -21.43 -0.34
N GLY A 149 10.39 -20.54 -1.15
CA GLY A 149 11.01 -20.10 -2.39
C GLY A 149 10.50 -18.75 -2.90
N GLY A 150 11.05 -18.33 -4.03
CA GLY A 150 10.51 -17.22 -4.82
C GLY A 150 10.95 -15.82 -4.42
N ARG A 151 10.14 -14.86 -4.84
CA ARG A 151 10.14 -13.46 -4.43
C ARG A 151 8.96 -13.26 -3.50
N VAL A 152 9.24 -12.73 -2.32
CA VAL A 152 8.29 -12.73 -1.22
C VAL A 152 8.18 -11.32 -0.68
N GLY A 153 6.99 -10.75 -0.79
CA GLY A 153 6.64 -9.52 -0.09
C GLY A 153 5.19 -9.56 0.35
N ALA A 154 4.90 -8.92 1.48
CA ALA A 154 3.56 -9.10 2.06
C ALA A 154 2.45 -8.55 1.18
N LEU A 155 2.69 -7.39 0.56
CA LEU A 155 1.78 -6.85 -0.41
C LEU A 155 2.01 -7.46 -1.80
N MET A 156 3.28 -7.57 -2.24
CA MET A 156 3.63 -8.04 -3.58
C MET A 156 4.85 -8.96 -3.59
N GLY A 157 4.76 -10.10 -4.28
CA GLY A 157 5.93 -10.93 -4.56
C GLY A 157 6.89 -10.25 -5.54
N ASP A 158 6.42 -9.89 -6.73
CA ASP A 158 7.18 -9.22 -7.79
C ASP A 158 6.36 -8.08 -8.41
N MET A 159 7.02 -6.98 -8.74
CA MET A 159 6.41 -5.85 -9.46
C MET A 159 7.16 -5.64 -10.79
N GLU A 160 6.45 -5.82 -11.90
CA GLU A 160 6.99 -5.69 -13.25
C GLU A 160 6.50 -4.40 -13.89
N GLN A 161 7.32 -3.34 -13.82
CA GLN A 161 7.00 -2.02 -14.38
C GLN A 161 5.73 -1.33 -13.83
N GLY A 162 5.06 -1.94 -12.85
CA GLY A 162 3.89 -1.38 -12.16
C GLY A 162 4.24 -0.28 -11.15
N SER A 163 3.26 0.10 -10.33
CA SER A 163 3.48 1.06 -9.25
C SER A 163 2.75 0.75 -7.95
N ALA A 164 3.40 1.03 -6.82
CA ALA A 164 2.77 1.13 -5.50
C ALA A 164 2.87 2.57 -5.00
N THR A 165 1.76 3.15 -4.54
CA THR A 165 1.75 4.53 -4.02
C THR A 165 0.86 4.65 -2.80
N ASN A 166 1.39 5.24 -1.72
CA ASN A 166 0.64 5.36 -0.46
C ASN A 166 0.16 3.99 0.06
N CYS A 167 1.07 3.01 0.05
CA CYS A 167 0.79 1.65 0.52
C CYS A 167 1.67 1.31 1.71
N TYR A 168 1.15 0.56 2.66
CA TYR A 168 1.93 0.21 3.84
C TYR A 168 1.64 -1.19 4.37
N VAL A 169 2.63 -1.75 5.06
CA VAL A 169 2.50 -3.01 5.79
C VAL A 169 2.88 -2.77 7.25
N LYS A 170 1.94 -2.96 8.17
CA LYS A 170 2.17 -2.79 9.61
C LYS A 170 2.14 -4.14 10.31
N GLY A 171 3.16 -4.44 11.12
CA GLY A 171 3.20 -5.67 11.91
C GLY A 171 3.43 -6.93 11.08
N VAL A 172 4.18 -6.84 9.98
CA VAL A 172 4.50 -7.99 9.12
C VAL A 172 5.27 -9.07 9.89
N THR A 173 4.99 -10.34 9.62
CA THR A 173 5.89 -11.46 9.95
C THR A 173 6.16 -12.23 8.65
N ILE A 174 7.41 -12.21 8.18
CA ILE A 174 7.83 -13.00 7.00
C ILE A 174 8.97 -13.93 7.39
N SER A 175 8.85 -15.20 7.00
CA SER A 175 9.95 -16.16 6.99
C SER A 175 10.06 -16.80 5.61
N ALA A 176 11.11 -16.46 4.86
CA ALA A 176 11.33 -16.92 3.50
C ALA A 176 12.80 -17.24 3.17
N ASP A 177 13.10 -17.65 1.94
CA ASP A 177 14.49 -17.94 1.49
C ASP A 177 15.13 -16.75 0.75
N ARG A 178 14.67 -16.38 -0.45
CA ARG A 178 15.33 -15.34 -1.27
C ARG A 178 14.38 -14.21 -1.64
N TYR A 179 14.95 -13.05 -1.99
CA TYR A 179 14.20 -11.87 -2.48
C TYR A 179 13.03 -11.51 -1.56
N VAL A 180 13.37 -11.20 -0.30
CA VAL A 180 12.40 -11.03 0.77
C VAL A 180 12.30 -9.55 1.12
N GLY A 181 11.12 -8.97 0.94
CA GLY A 181 10.82 -7.58 1.32
C GLY A 181 9.61 -7.50 2.23
N GLY A 182 9.57 -6.60 3.20
CA GLY A 182 8.37 -6.42 4.03
C GLY A 182 7.14 -5.98 3.21
N LEU A 183 7.34 -5.21 2.13
CA LEU A 183 6.30 -4.77 1.21
C LEU A 183 6.36 -5.54 -0.12
N VAL A 184 7.54 -5.54 -0.78
CA VAL A 184 7.72 -6.11 -2.12
C VAL A 184 8.95 -7.02 -2.16
N GLY A 185 8.84 -8.25 -2.67
CA GLY A 185 10.00 -9.14 -2.82
C GLY A 185 11.03 -8.62 -3.82
N SER A 186 10.57 -8.25 -5.02
CA SER A 186 11.40 -7.71 -6.11
C SER A 186 10.62 -6.72 -6.97
N THR A 187 11.28 -5.70 -7.52
CA THR A 187 10.61 -4.68 -8.33
C THR A 187 11.49 -4.16 -9.46
N SER A 188 10.86 -3.98 -10.62
CA SER A 188 11.30 -3.15 -11.76
C SER A 188 10.34 -1.99 -12.04
N GLY A 189 9.54 -1.63 -11.04
CA GLY A 189 8.52 -0.59 -11.10
C GLY A 189 8.84 0.61 -10.21
N ARG A 190 7.77 1.28 -9.73
CA ARG A 190 7.84 2.49 -8.92
C ARG A 190 7.16 2.29 -7.57
N ILE A 191 7.88 2.47 -6.48
CA ILE A 191 7.35 2.43 -5.11
C ILE A 191 7.51 3.82 -4.49
N VAL A 192 6.40 4.47 -4.14
CA VAL A 192 6.39 5.86 -3.69
C VAL A 192 5.54 6.05 -2.45
N SER A 193 6.07 6.72 -1.43
CA SER A 193 5.33 6.99 -0.19
C SER A 193 4.82 5.72 0.48
N CYS A 194 5.67 4.71 0.58
CA CYS A 194 5.33 3.41 1.14
C CYS A 194 6.19 3.06 2.34
N TYR A 195 5.66 2.22 3.24
CA TYR A 195 6.44 1.75 4.38
C TYR A 195 6.13 0.34 4.87
N SER A 196 7.05 -0.21 5.65
CA SER A 196 6.87 -1.48 6.34
C SER A 196 7.33 -1.43 7.81
N THR A 197 6.65 -2.17 8.68
CA THR A 197 7.06 -2.46 10.06
C THR A 197 6.80 -3.91 10.41
N GLY A 198 7.50 -4.45 11.40
CA GLY A 198 7.38 -5.86 11.83
C GLY A 198 8.71 -6.60 11.72
N SER A 199 8.69 -7.88 11.34
CA SER A 199 9.84 -8.77 11.25
C SER A 199 9.94 -9.39 9.85
N VAL A 200 11.11 -9.26 9.23
CA VAL A 200 11.41 -9.85 7.91
C VAL A 200 12.62 -10.76 8.06
N THR A 201 12.41 -12.06 7.91
CA THR A 201 13.47 -13.08 7.97
C THR A 201 13.62 -13.77 6.61
N GLY A 202 14.85 -13.78 6.11
CA GLY A 202 15.23 -14.41 4.85
C GLY A 202 16.60 -15.08 4.90
N ASN A 203 17.07 -15.60 3.77
CA ASN A 203 18.44 -16.06 3.57
C ASN A 203 19.24 -15.05 2.71
N SER A 204 18.75 -14.71 1.50
CA SER A 204 19.46 -13.76 0.61
C SER A 204 18.55 -12.68 0.02
N TYR A 205 19.11 -11.49 -0.25
CA TYR A 205 18.39 -10.31 -0.73
C TYR A 205 17.22 -9.96 0.19
N VAL A 206 17.54 -9.64 1.45
CA VAL A 206 16.54 -9.40 2.50
C VAL A 206 16.51 -7.90 2.80
N GLY A 207 15.38 -7.26 2.47
CA GLY A 207 15.14 -5.85 2.76
C GLY A 207 13.94 -5.68 3.69
N GLY A 208 14.01 -4.70 4.59
CA GLY A 208 12.85 -4.39 5.42
C GLY A 208 11.64 -3.93 4.61
N LEU A 209 11.85 -3.23 3.48
CA LEU A 209 10.79 -2.84 2.55
C LEU A 209 10.81 -3.65 1.25
N VAL A 210 11.98 -3.72 0.59
CA VAL A 210 12.12 -4.34 -0.74
C VAL A 210 13.28 -5.34 -0.75
N GLY A 211 13.09 -6.57 -1.20
CA GLY A 211 14.20 -7.53 -1.32
C GLY A 211 15.23 -7.11 -2.38
N LEU A 212 14.76 -6.96 -3.62
CA LEU A 212 15.58 -6.53 -4.76
C LEU A 212 14.96 -5.33 -5.50
N VAL A 213 15.78 -4.33 -5.79
CA VAL A 213 15.47 -3.20 -6.68
C VAL A 213 16.26 -3.38 -7.98
N ASP A 214 15.58 -3.60 -9.09
CA ASP A 214 16.16 -3.94 -10.41
C ASP A 214 15.50 -3.09 -11.51
N ASP A 215 16.21 -2.09 -12.03
CA ASP A 215 15.67 -1.06 -12.95
C ASP A 215 14.42 -0.35 -12.39
N ALA A 216 14.39 -0.13 -11.07
CA ALA A 216 13.24 0.40 -10.34
C ALA A 216 13.51 1.71 -9.58
N THR A 217 12.45 2.42 -9.22
CA THR A 217 12.52 3.59 -8.33
C THR A 217 11.81 3.32 -7.01
N VAL A 218 12.51 3.48 -5.89
CA VAL A 218 11.95 3.53 -4.53
C VAL A 218 12.16 4.94 -4.00
N ASN A 219 11.08 5.69 -3.77
CA ASN A 219 11.15 7.11 -3.45
C ASN A 219 10.24 7.48 -2.28
N ALA A 220 10.73 8.31 -1.35
CA ALA A 220 9.93 8.76 -0.21
C ALA A 220 9.39 7.57 0.60
N CYS A 221 10.20 6.53 0.84
CA CYS A 221 9.77 5.31 1.52
C CYS A 221 10.56 5.07 2.80
N TYR A 222 10.02 4.25 3.71
CA TYR A 222 10.79 3.84 4.88
C TYR A 222 10.50 2.44 5.38
N SER A 223 11.41 1.92 6.20
CA SER A 223 11.21 0.67 6.94
C SER A 223 11.62 0.83 8.39
N LYS A 224 10.74 0.40 9.30
CA LYS A 224 11.05 0.21 10.73
C LYS A 224 11.14 -1.28 11.08
N ALA A 225 11.16 -2.16 10.08
CA ALA A 225 11.14 -3.60 10.29
C ALA A 225 12.48 -4.12 10.85
N THR A 226 12.41 -5.10 11.75
CA THR A 226 13.56 -5.91 12.16
C THR A 226 13.88 -6.88 11.03
N VAL A 227 15.11 -6.81 10.50
CA VAL A 227 15.53 -7.59 9.34
C VAL A 227 16.59 -8.60 9.75
N LYS A 228 16.37 -9.87 9.41
CA LYS A 228 17.33 -10.96 9.62
C LYS A 228 17.60 -11.70 8.32
N GLY A 229 18.87 -11.85 7.96
CA GLY A 229 19.27 -12.59 6.77
C GLY A 229 20.64 -13.25 6.89
N ASN A 230 21.14 -13.79 5.78
CA ASN A 230 22.50 -14.34 5.69
C ASN A 230 23.34 -13.59 4.64
N LEU A 231 22.78 -13.28 3.46
CA LEU A 231 23.46 -12.57 2.36
C LEU A 231 22.65 -11.35 1.92
N GLU A 232 23.32 -10.23 1.65
CA GLU A 232 22.72 -8.96 1.18
C GLU A 232 21.49 -8.55 2.00
N VAL A 233 21.75 -8.07 3.21
CA VAL A 233 20.72 -7.75 4.20
C VAL A 233 20.73 -6.25 4.47
N GLY A 234 19.61 -5.58 4.21
CA GLY A 234 19.48 -4.15 4.44
C GLY A 234 18.18 -3.76 5.14
N GLY A 235 18.22 -2.67 5.92
CA GLY A 235 17.06 -2.20 6.66
C GLY A 235 15.91 -1.72 5.77
N LEU A 236 16.22 -1.17 4.59
CA LEU A 236 15.23 -0.81 3.56
C LEU A 236 15.26 -1.81 2.39
N ALA A 237 16.43 -2.07 1.83
CA ALA A 237 16.59 -2.90 0.63
C ALA A 237 17.67 -3.97 0.78
N GLY A 238 17.44 -5.19 0.29
CA GLY A 238 18.49 -6.21 0.26
C GLY A 238 19.60 -5.83 -0.72
N MET A 239 19.23 -5.62 -1.99
CA MET A 239 20.15 -5.21 -3.05
C MET A 239 19.51 -4.21 -4.02
N THR A 240 20.33 -3.32 -4.59
CA THR A 240 20.01 -2.59 -5.82
C THR A 240 20.92 -3.06 -6.96
N THR A 241 20.34 -3.57 -8.05
CA THR A 241 21.01 -3.95 -9.30
C THR A 241 20.62 -3.02 -10.44
N ASP A 242 21.43 -2.95 -11.49
CA ASP A 242 21.19 -2.14 -12.69
C ASP A 242 21.25 -0.61 -12.49
N GLU A 243 21.64 0.10 -13.56
CA GLU A 243 21.95 1.54 -13.50
C GLU A 243 20.69 2.42 -13.34
N GLY A 244 19.54 1.89 -13.76
CA GLY A 244 18.23 2.51 -13.57
C GLY A 244 17.70 2.41 -12.15
N SER A 245 18.25 1.53 -11.30
CA SER A 245 17.79 1.40 -9.92
C SER A 245 18.15 2.60 -9.06
N VAL A 246 17.13 3.19 -8.43
CA VAL A 246 17.27 4.36 -7.56
C VAL A 246 16.46 4.20 -6.29
N ILE A 247 17.13 4.23 -5.15
CA ILE A 247 16.53 4.49 -3.85
C ILE A 247 16.77 5.95 -3.51
N SER A 248 15.71 6.72 -3.26
CA SER A 248 15.83 8.15 -2.99
C SER A 248 14.88 8.63 -1.90
N ASN A 249 15.30 9.67 -1.17
CA ASN A 249 14.50 10.28 -0.11
C ASN A 249 13.91 9.24 0.85
N SER A 250 14.69 8.26 1.28
CA SER A 250 14.15 7.09 1.98
C SER A 250 14.99 6.73 3.20
N PHE A 251 14.42 6.03 4.18
CA PHE A 251 15.16 5.72 5.40
C PHE A 251 14.83 4.38 6.04
N ALA A 252 15.74 3.90 6.88
CA ALA A 252 15.56 2.69 7.67
C ALA A 252 15.97 2.88 9.13
N THR A 253 15.11 2.48 10.06
CA THR A 253 15.37 2.61 11.51
C THR A 253 15.29 1.28 12.26
N GLY A 254 14.85 0.21 11.62
CA GLY A 254 14.77 -1.12 12.23
C GLY A 254 16.16 -1.79 12.34
N SER A 255 16.29 -2.73 13.28
CA SER A 255 17.56 -3.46 13.48
C SER A 255 17.85 -4.42 12.33
N VAL A 256 19.11 -4.50 11.91
CA VAL A 256 19.56 -5.37 10.81
C VAL A 256 20.58 -6.39 11.33
N THR A 257 20.30 -7.68 11.13
CA THR A 257 21.24 -8.77 11.47
C THR A 257 21.47 -9.63 10.23
N GLY A 258 22.73 -9.78 9.81
CA GLY A 258 23.07 -10.56 8.62
C GLY A 258 24.37 -11.35 8.75
N GLY A 259 24.73 -12.10 7.71
CA GLY A 259 26.03 -12.79 7.60
C GLY A 259 27.04 -11.94 6.84
N THR A 260 26.80 -11.77 5.54
CA THR A 260 27.67 -11.05 4.60
C THR A 260 26.89 -9.97 3.85
N TYR A 261 27.52 -8.81 3.61
CA TYR A 261 26.92 -7.63 2.95
C TYR A 261 25.71 -7.11 3.73
N VAL A 262 25.99 -6.55 4.90
CA VAL A 262 24.96 -6.09 5.84
C VAL A 262 25.04 -4.58 5.99
N GLY A 263 23.97 -3.88 5.65
CA GLY A 263 23.91 -2.42 5.72
C GLY A 263 22.68 -1.89 6.45
N GLY A 264 22.81 -0.75 7.11
CA GLY A 264 21.68 -0.11 7.78
C GLY A 264 20.54 0.25 6.82
N LEU A 265 20.85 0.78 5.62
CA LEU A 265 19.87 1.04 4.58
C LEU A 265 19.80 -0.10 3.55
N ALA A 266 20.94 -0.46 2.96
CA ALA A 266 21.00 -1.46 1.88
C ALA A 266 22.11 -2.50 2.10
N GLY A 267 21.83 -3.78 1.87
CA GLY A 267 22.85 -4.82 1.96
C GLY A 267 23.97 -4.60 0.94
N GLN A 268 23.58 -4.44 -0.33
CA GLN A 268 24.51 -4.17 -1.42
C GLN A 268 23.97 -3.16 -2.45
N VAL A 269 24.83 -2.24 -2.88
CA VAL A 269 24.57 -1.35 -4.03
C VAL A 269 25.50 -1.76 -5.17
N GLU A 270 24.98 -2.50 -6.15
CA GLU A 270 25.81 -3.07 -7.21
C GLU A 270 26.04 -2.11 -8.39
N ARG A 271 24.96 -1.72 -9.09
CA ARG A 271 24.97 -0.71 -10.17
C ARG A 271 23.94 0.40 -9.95
N GLY A 272 23.07 0.23 -8.96
CA GLY A 272 22.04 1.20 -8.61
C GLY A 272 22.59 2.39 -7.83
N ARG A 273 21.66 3.24 -7.37
CA ARG A 273 21.98 4.47 -6.64
C ARG A 273 21.15 4.60 -5.36
N ALA A 274 21.79 5.07 -4.30
CA ALA A 274 21.13 5.62 -3.11
C ALA A 274 21.39 7.13 -3.06
N TYR A 275 20.33 7.93 -2.92
CA TYR A 275 20.40 9.39 -2.96
C TYR A 275 19.49 10.04 -1.91
N LYS A 276 20.06 10.87 -1.03
CA LYS A 276 19.30 11.52 0.06
C LYS A 276 18.54 10.53 0.92
N CYS A 277 19.25 9.51 1.39
CA CYS A 277 18.69 8.49 2.26
C CYS A 277 19.42 8.46 3.60
N TYR A 278 18.79 7.89 4.63
CA TYR A 278 19.48 7.70 5.91
C TYR A 278 19.16 6.38 6.63
N SER A 279 20.05 5.95 7.53
CA SER A 279 19.80 4.81 8.43
C SER A 279 20.18 5.12 9.87
N THR A 280 19.40 4.60 10.82
CA THR A 280 19.61 4.76 12.28
C THR A 280 19.43 3.47 13.08
N GLY A 281 19.14 2.35 12.41
CA GLY A 281 18.97 1.07 13.07
C GLY A 281 20.32 0.45 13.49
N PRO A 282 20.38 -0.30 14.59
CA PRO A 282 21.57 -1.06 14.94
C PRO A 282 21.84 -2.14 13.88
N VAL A 283 23.12 -2.33 13.54
CA VAL A 283 23.54 -3.29 12.50
C VAL A 283 24.46 -4.35 13.13
N SER A 284 24.31 -5.61 12.73
CA SER A 284 25.20 -6.70 13.14
C SER A 284 25.44 -7.67 11.99
N GLY A 285 26.70 -8.06 11.79
CA GLY A 285 27.05 -9.08 10.81
C GLY A 285 28.50 -9.54 10.89
N ASN A 286 28.89 -10.46 10.01
CA ASN A 286 30.19 -11.13 10.07
C ASN A 286 31.20 -10.56 9.06
N GLN A 287 30.76 -10.24 7.84
CA GLN A 287 31.62 -9.82 6.73
C GLN A 287 30.97 -8.70 5.92
N HIS A 288 31.74 -7.68 5.55
CA HIS A 288 31.25 -6.53 4.78
C HIS A 288 30.00 -5.90 5.41
N VAL A 289 30.22 -5.26 6.56
CA VAL A 289 29.17 -4.65 7.38
C VAL A 289 29.40 -3.15 7.44
N GLY A 290 28.35 -2.35 7.27
CA GLY A 290 28.43 -0.90 7.37
C GLY A 290 27.17 -0.28 7.97
N GLY A 291 27.33 0.89 8.58
CA GLY A 291 26.21 1.65 9.14
C GLY A 291 25.16 2.07 8.10
N PHE A 292 25.55 2.21 6.83
CA PHE A 292 24.66 2.59 5.72
C PHE A 292 24.52 1.51 4.64
N THR A 293 25.61 1.06 4.02
CA THR A 293 25.60 -0.11 3.13
C THR A 293 26.63 -1.15 3.52
N GLY A 294 26.38 -2.43 3.22
CA GLY A 294 27.34 -3.49 3.46
C GLY A 294 28.45 -3.56 2.41
N TYR A 295 28.11 -3.30 1.15
CA TYR A 295 29.06 -3.30 0.04
C TYR A 295 28.58 -2.49 -1.16
N ILE A 296 29.54 -1.87 -1.85
CA ILE A 296 29.31 -1.11 -3.07
C ILE A 296 30.22 -1.67 -4.16
N ARG A 297 29.67 -2.11 -5.29
CA ARG A 297 30.48 -2.45 -6.48
C ARG A 297 30.82 -1.19 -7.26
N VAL A 298 31.82 -1.28 -8.13
CA VAL A 298 32.46 -0.15 -8.83
C VAL A 298 31.49 0.80 -9.54
N LEU A 299 30.32 0.33 -9.97
CA LEU A 299 29.31 1.13 -10.68
C LEU A 299 28.16 1.63 -9.78
N GLY A 300 28.12 1.24 -8.51
CA GLY A 300 27.13 1.66 -7.54
C GLY A 300 27.40 3.07 -7.02
N GLY A 301 26.34 3.87 -6.84
CA GLY A 301 26.43 5.25 -6.37
C GLY A 301 25.75 5.47 -5.03
N VAL A 302 26.46 6.02 -4.04
CA VAL A 302 25.85 6.49 -2.78
C VAL A 302 26.22 7.94 -2.57
N THR A 303 25.23 8.83 -2.58
CA THR A 303 25.46 10.28 -2.56
C THR A 303 24.45 11.00 -1.68
N HIS A 304 24.93 11.95 -0.87
CA HIS A 304 24.12 12.77 0.03
C HIS A 304 23.31 11.93 1.03
N CYS A 305 23.82 10.76 1.38
CA CYS A 305 23.21 9.83 2.30
C CYS A 305 23.95 9.85 3.64
N PHE A 306 23.22 9.58 4.72
CA PHE A 306 23.77 9.64 6.07
C PHE A 306 23.48 8.36 6.86
N TRP A 307 24.31 8.06 7.84
CA TRP A 307 23.94 7.09 8.87
C TRP A 307 24.33 7.62 10.23
N ASP A 308 23.58 7.19 11.24
CA ASP A 308 23.88 7.52 12.61
C ASP A 308 24.96 6.58 13.17
N THR A 309 26.12 7.12 13.53
CA THR A 309 27.29 6.36 14.00
C THR A 309 27.14 5.80 15.42
N GLU A 310 26.26 6.40 16.22
CA GLU A 310 26.07 6.04 17.63
C GLU A 310 25.07 4.89 17.77
N THR A 311 23.99 4.95 16.99
CA THR A 311 22.93 3.92 16.99
C THR A 311 23.26 2.71 16.13
N SER A 312 23.96 2.89 15.01
CA SER A 312 24.37 1.77 14.15
C SER A 312 25.47 0.92 14.79
N GLY A 313 26.30 1.51 15.65
CA GLY A 313 27.49 0.89 16.24
C GLY A 313 28.73 0.90 15.34
N PHE A 314 28.71 1.64 14.23
CA PHE A 314 29.80 1.71 13.25
C PHE A 314 30.34 3.13 13.06
N SER A 315 31.67 3.25 13.04
CA SER A 315 32.37 4.50 12.72
C SER A 315 32.65 4.69 11.22
N ASP A 316 32.47 3.65 10.40
CA ASP A 316 32.69 3.67 8.96
C ASP A 316 31.63 2.82 8.24
N SER A 317 31.40 3.11 6.96
CA SER A 317 30.50 2.37 6.09
C SER A 317 30.93 2.54 4.64
N PRO A 318 30.83 1.48 3.82
CA PRO A 318 30.75 1.64 2.38
C PRO A 318 29.65 2.64 2.01
N GLY A 319 30.05 3.80 1.49
CA GLY A 319 29.18 4.89 1.04
C GLY A 319 28.36 5.58 2.13
N GLY A 320 27.93 6.81 1.82
CA GLY A 320 27.23 7.72 2.72
C GLY A 320 28.21 8.57 3.53
N THR A 321 27.71 9.28 4.54
CA THR A 321 28.53 9.99 5.53
C THR A 321 28.00 9.74 6.94
N GLY A 322 28.87 9.25 7.83
CA GLY A 322 28.54 9.03 9.23
C GLY A 322 28.32 10.35 9.96
N LYS A 323 27.29 10.38 10.80
CA LYS A 323 26.87 11.52 11.62
C LYS A 323 26.52 11.03 13.03
N THR A 324 26.82 11.84 14.04
CA THR A 324 26.32 11.61 15.40
C THR A 324 24.79 11.76 15.44
N THR A 325 24.13 11.25 16.48
CA THR A 325 22.69 11.46 16.68
C THR A 325 22.35 12.95 16.73
N ALA A 326 23.16 13.76 17.42
CA ALA A 326 22.95 15.21 17.48
C ALA A 326 23.04 15.88 16.09
N GLU A 327 23.97 15.46 15.23
CA GLU A 327 24.04 15.97 13.85
C GLU A 327 22.87 15.46 12.99
N MET A 328 22.45 14.21 13.19
CA MET A 328 21.31 13.61 12.50
C MET A 328 19.97 14.22 12.90
N GLN A 329 19.91 14.92 14.03
CA GLN A 329 18.75 15.67 14.51
C GLN A 329 18.82 17.17 14.18
N LYS A 330 19.76 17.59 13.33
CA LYS A 330 19.96 18.99 12.94
C LYS A 330 19.62 19.21 11.47
N MET A 331 18.71 20.15 11.18
CA MET A 331 18.23 20.40 9.83
C MET A 331 19.37 20.80 8.89
N SER A 332 20.30 21.63 9.38
CA SER A 332 21.45 22.12 8.58
C SER A 332 22.30 20.98 8.02
N THR A 333 22.42 19.86 8.75
CA THR A 333 23.17 18.67 8.28
C THR A 333 22.67 18.18 6.93
N PHE A 334 21.36 18.24 6.71
CA PHE A 334 20.69 17.73 5.52
C PHE A 334 20.54 18.80 4.44
N THR A 335 20.19 20.04 4.82
CA THR A 335 20.05 21.14 3.85
C THR A 335 21.39 21.53 3.23
N ASP A 336 22.51 21.43 3.97
CA ASP A 336 23.86 21.60 3.42
C ASP A 336 24.23 20.52 2.39
N ALA A 337 23.61 19.34 2.48
CA ALA A 337 23.67 18.28 1.46
C ALA A 337 22.56 18.38 0.41
N GLY A 338 21.82 19.49 0.38
CA GLY A 338 20.81 19.82 -0.61
C GLY A 338 19.49 19.06 -0.45
N TRP A 339 19.17 18.51 0.73
CA TRP A 339 17.87 17.91 1.00
C TRP A 339 16.75 18.96 0.95
N ASP A 340 15.57 18.55 0.49
CA ASP A 340 14.42 19.43 0.31
C ASP A 340 13.48 19.32 1.52
N PHE A 341 13.62 20.26 2.47
CA PHE A 341 12.73 20.42 3.61
C PHE A 341 11.48 21.25 3.29
N TRP A 342 11.37 21.73 2.04
CA TRP A 342 10.19 22.42 1.59
C TRP A 342 9.10 21.42 1.17
N ASN A 343 9.45 20.42 0.37
CA ASN A 343 8.47 19.50 -0.24
C ASN A 343 8.53 18.05 0.26
N ILE A 344 9.67 17.59 0.78
CA ILE A 344 9.91 16.15 0.98
C ILE A 344 10.09 15.80 2.44
N TRP A 345 10.95 16.53 3.13
CA TRP A 345 11.35 16.24 4.49
C TRP A 345 10.85 17.29 5.46
N ASP A 346 10.73 16.91 6.73
CA ASP A 346 10.56 17.80 7.86
C ASP A 346 11.38 17.30 9.04
N ILE A 347 11.70 18.17 9.99
CA ILE A 347 12.46 17.81 11.19
C ILE A 347 12.19 18.82 12.31
N CYS A 348 12.06 18.29 13.52
CA CYS A 348 12.07 19.05 14.74
C CYS A 348 13.46 18.99 15.36
N GLU A 349 14.23 20.07 15.21
CA GLU A 349 15.65 20.08 15.58
C GLU A 349 15.87 19.64 17.04
N GLY A 350 16.80 18.70 17.22
CA GLY A 350 17.17 18.13 18.52
C GLY A 350 16.11 17.21 19.14
N THR A 351 14.99 16.97 18.47
CA THR A 351 13.90 16.12 18.97
C THR A 351 13.76 14.84 18.16
N ASN A 352 13.79 14.93 16.82
CA ASN A 352 13.65 13.77 15.96
C ASN A 352 14.63 13.76 14.78
N TYR A 353 14.70 12.61 14.11
CA TYR A 353 15.33 12.47 12.80
C TYR A 353 14.41 13.05 11.71
N PRO A 354 14.91 13.38 10.50
CA PRO A 354 14.04 13.83 9.42
C PRO A 354 12.93 12.84 9.13
N VAL A 355 11.70 13.31 9.08
CA VAL A 355 10.53 12.53 8.66
C VAL A 355 10.08 12.97 7.28
N LEU A 356 9.38 12.11 6.55
CA LEU A 356 8.81 12.50 5.25
C LEU A 356 7.53 13.29 5.49
N LYS A 357 7.31 14.37 4.75
CA LYS A 357 6.13 15.24 4.94
C LYS A 357 4.80 14.51 4.85
N TRP A 358 4.70 13.47 4.01
CA TRP A 358 3.49 12.66 3.91
C TRP A 358 3.18 11.84 5.17
N GLN A 359 4.14 11.69 6.10
CA GLN A 359 3.91 11.07 7.42
C GLN A 359 3.29 12.04 8.43
N ILE A 360 3.33 13.33 8.15
CA ILE A 360 2.94 14.38 9.09
C ILE A 360 1.44 14.65 8.88
N PRO A 361 0.63 14.64 9.94
CA PRO A 361 -0.75 15.09 9.87
C PRO A 361 -0.82 16.47 9.24
N VAL A 362 -1.82 16.73 8.38
CA VAL A 362 -1.99 18.04 7.71
C VAL A 362 -2.20 19.20 8.69
N THR A 363 -2.44 18.90 9.96
CA THR A 363 -2.73 19.83 11.05
C THR A 363 -1.62 19.95 12.08
N ASP A 364 -0.47 19.31 11.83
CA ASP A 364 0.74 19.45 12.63
C ASP A 364 1.64 20.49 11.94
N PHE A 365 1.69 21.70 12.50
CA PHE A 365 2.17 22.90 11.80
C PHE A 365 3.60 23.31 12.15
N ARG A 366 4.10 22.94 13.34
CA ARG A 366 5.33 23.55 13.89
C ARG A 366 6.49 22.60 14.10
N CYS A 367 6.22 21.36 14.42
CA CYS A 367 7.23 20.37 14.75
C CYS A 367 6.57 19.02 14.51
N PRO A 368 7.16 18.06 13.78
CA PRO A 368 6.62 16.71 13.65
C PRO A 368 6.65 15.91 14.98
N ASP A 369 5.95 16.40 16.00
CA ASP A 369 5.71 15.82 17.32
C ASP A 369 4.24 15.47 17.57
N GLY A 370 3.39 15.64 16.55
CA GLY A 370 1.98 15.28 16.56
C GLY A 370 1.09 16.49 16.88
N VAL A 371 -0.20 16.37 16.54
CA VAL A 371 -1.15 17.47 16.70
C VAL A 371 -1.43 17.74 18.18
N ASP A 372 -1.10 18.95 18.63
CA ASP A 372 -1.28 19.35 20.03
C ASP A 372 -1.80 20.80 20.22
N PHE A 373 -1.78 21.28 21.47
CA PHE A 373 -2.26 22.64 21.79
C PHE A 373 -1.36 23.75 21.19
N ILE A 374 -0.10 23.43 20.90
CA ILE A 374 0.84 24.30 20.22
C ILE A 374 0.39 24.47 18.76
N ASP A 375 -0.08 23.43 18.08
CA ASP A 375 -0.64 23.55 16.72
C ASP A 375 -1.94 24.35 16.69
N PHE A 376 -2.84 24.11 17.66
CA PHE A 376 -4.04 24.94 17.78
C PHE A 376 -3.71 26.42 18.00
N ALA A 377 -2.74 26.72 18.88
CA ALA A 377 -2.34 28.10 19.11
C ALA A 377 -1.77 28.74 17.82
N PHE A 378 -1.04 27.97 17.02
CA PHE A 378 -0.54 28.42 15.72
C PHE A 378 -1.69 28.69 14.75
N PHE A 379 -2.60 27.72 14.59
CA PHE A 379 -3.81 27.87 13.80
C PHE A 379 -4.67 29.07 14.23
N ALA A 380 -4.91 29.21 15.53
CA ALA A 380 -5.69 30.30 16.10
C ALA A 380 -5.06 31.68 15.84
N SER A 381 -3.74 31.77 15.68
CA SER A 381 -3.06 33.00 15.29
C SER A 381 -3.28 33.40 13.83
N HIS A 382 -3.70 32.44 12.99
CA HIS A 382 -4.03 32.62 11.57
C HIS A 382 -5.54 32.57 11.29
N TRP A 383 -6.35 32.37 12.32
CA TRP A 383 -7.79 32.24 12.22
C TRP A 383 -8.44 33.48 11.59
N LEU A 384 -9.28 33.28 10.56
CA LEU A 384 -9.96 34.35 9.82
C LEU A 384 -9.03 35.28 9.03
N LEU A 385 -7.79 34.85 8.73
CA LEU A 385 -6.94 35.53 7.77
C LEU A 385 -7.46 35.26 6.34
N ASN A 386 -7.77 36.34 5.61
CA ASN A 386 -8.37 36.27 4.28
C ASN A 386 -7.39 36.58 3.13
N ASN A 387 -6.11 36.78 3.42
CA ASN A 387 -5.10 37.12 2.40
C ASN A 387 -4.32 35.88 1.93
N CYS A 388 -4.92 34.69 2.01
CA CYS A 388 -4.27 33.43 1.64
C CYS A 388 -4.10 33.32 0.12
N ASN A 389 -2.94 32.86 -0.31
CA ASN A 389 -2.61 32.58 -1.70
C ASN A 389 -1.39 31.63 -1.74
N ALA A 390 -1.11 31.08 -2.92
CA ALA A 390 0.05 30.19 -3.08
C ALA A 390 1.39 30.85 -2.69
N SER A 391 1.52 32.19 -2.76
CA SER A 391 2.74 32.90 -2.35
C SER A 391 2.86 33.10 -0.84
N ASN A 392 1.80 32.91 -0.06
CA ASN A 392 1.84 32.83 1.41
C ASN A 392 1.51 31.42 1.94
N TYR A 393 1.68 30.40 1.10
CA TYR A 393 1.43 29.00 1.42
C TYR A 393 0.05 28.74 2.01
N TYR A 394 -0.97 29.39 1.46
CA TYR A 394 -2.34 29.25 1.97
C TYR A 394 -2.37 29.55 3.48
N CYS A 395 -1.97 30.79 3.82
CA CYS A 395 -1.88 31.26 5.20
C CYS A 395 -1.00 30.37 6.09
N GLU A 396 0.23 30.12 5.65
CA GLU A 396 1.21 29.30 6.39
C GLU A 396 0.72 27.86 6.64
N GLY A 397 -0.09 27.32 5.72
CA GLY A 397 -0.63 25.97 5.77
C GLY A 397 -1.92 25.83 6.60
N THR A 398 -2.47 26.93 7.11
CA THR A 398 -3.69 26.90 7.95
C THR A 398 -5.01 27.00 7.17
N ASP A 399 -4.96 27.36 5.89
CA ASP A 399 -6.06 27.20 4.93
C ASP A 399 -5.96 25.77 4.34
N LEU A 400 -6.53 24.82 5.10
CA LEU A 400 -6.45 23.37 4.95
C LEU A 400 -7.29 22.86 3.78
N ASP A 401 -8.38 23.56 3.46
CA ASP A 401 -9.20 23.27 2.28
C ASP A 401 -8.73 24.01 1.00
N GLN A 402 -7.72 24.87 1.15
CA GLN A 402 -7.12 25.70 0.09
C GLN A 402 -8.13 26.61 -0.62
N SER A 403 -9.17 27.04 0.09
CA SER A 403 -10.19 27.96 -0.42
C SER A 403 -9.68 29.39 -0.57
N GLY A 404 -8.52 29.71 0.02
CA GLY A 404 -7.95 31.05 0.08
C GLY A 404 -8.35 31.83 1.33
N ILE A 405 -9.05 31.20 2.27
CA ILE A 405 -9.58 31.81 3.50
C ILE A 405 -9.41 30.80 4.63
N VAL A 406 -8.88 31.23 5.78
CA VAL A 406 -8.90 30.40 7.00
C VAL A 406 -10.23 30.60 7.73
N ASP A 407 -11.14 29.63 7.69
CA ASP A 407 -12.45 29.70 8.33
C ASP A 407 -12.91 28.42 9.05
N PHE A 408 -14.20 28.36 9.43
CA PHE A 408 -14.81 27.23 10.15
C PHE A 408 -14.63 25.87 9.49
N ILE A 409 -14.44 25.82 8.16
CA ILE A 409 -14.15 24.58 7.44
C ILE A 409 -12.75 24.07 7.81
N ASP A 410 -11.75 24.95 7.88
CA ASP A 410 -10.41 24.56 8.31
C ASP A 410 -10.37 24.10 9.77
N LEU A 411 -11.17 24.72 10.64
CA LEU A 411 -11.29 24.25 12.03
C LEU A 411 -11.97 22.90 12.11
N GLU A 412 -12.92 22.60 11.23
CA GLU A 412 -13.52 21.26 11.13
C GLU A 412 -12.44 20.23 10.75
N VAL A 413 -11.62 20.53 9.74
CA VAL A 413 -10.49 19.66 9.36
C VAL A 413 -9.51 19.51 10.54
N LEU A 414 -9.16 20.59 11.23
CA LEU A 414 -8.31 20.55 12.43
C LEU A 414 -8.92 19.69 13.54
N ALA A 415 -10.21 19.84 13.80
CA ALA A 415 -10.91 19.09 14.85
C ALA A 415 -10.99 17.59 14.53
N ASP A 416 -11.26 17.25 13.27
CA ASP A 416 -11.30 15.86 12.78
C ASP A 416 -9.93 15.18 12.87
N ASN A 417 -8.85 15.96 12.78
CA ASN A 417 -7.48 15.49 12.84
C ASN A 417 -6.78 15.78 14.17
N TRP A 418 -7.49 16.30 15.17
CA TRP A 418 -6.91 16.75 16.45
C TRP A 418 -6.15 15.66 17.20
N LEU A 419 -6.52 14.40 16.99
CA LEU A 419 -5.89 13.23 17.61
C LEU A 419 -5.01 12.42 16.64
N ASN A 420 -4.93 12.84 15.37
CA ASN A 420 -4.08 12.21 14.39
C ASN A 420 -2.65 12.69 14.63
N GLY A 421 -1.79 11.85 15.21
CA GLY A 421 -0.41 12.23 15.53
C GLY A 421 0.00 11.98 16.97
N LEU A 422 -0.92 11.56 17.86
CA LEU A 422 -0.50 10.98 19.13
C LEU A 422 0.10 9.58 18.87
N PRO A 423 1.27 9.24 19.45
CA PRO A 423 1.97 7.98 19.22
C PRO A 423 1.16 6.73 19.58
#